data_AF-A0A2V3HVE0-F1
#
_entry.id   AF-A0A2V3HVE0-F1
#
_cell.length_a   1.000
_cell.length_b   1.000
_cell.length_c   1.000
_cell.angle_alpha   90.00
_cell.angle_beta   90.00
_cell.angle_gamma   90.00
#
_symmetry.space_group_name_H-M   'P 1'
#
loop_
_entity.id
_entity.type
_entity.pdbx_description
1 polymer ?
#
loop_
_entity_poly.entity_id
_entity_poly.type
_entity_poly.pdbx_seq_one_letter_code
_entity_poly.pdbx_strand_id
1 'polypeptide(L)'
;GDGGTITGAAHARHKESNRIERTVELLAAFGIEAGATEDGIKVDGNQSPEAPEEMVRTHADHRLWMTAACLATKVGGELDHPGIHAVSDSGFMSRIA
;
A
#
# COMPACT_ATOMS: atom_id res chain seq x y z
N GLY A 1 -4.26 -15.66 -4.48
CA GLY A 1 -4.69 -16.25 -3.19
C GLY A 1 -6.17 -15.99 -3.02
N ASP A 2 -6.77 -16.41 -1.90
CA ASP A 2 -8.23 -16.40 -1.73
C ASP A 2 -8.83 -15.01 -1.37
N GLY A 3 -7.98 -13.98 -1.23
CA GLY A 3 -8.40 -12.65 -0.80
C GLY A 3 -8.54 -12.58 0.72
N GLY A 4 -9.20 -11.53 1.21
CA GLY A 4 -9.45 -11.37 2.64
C GLY A 4 -10.05 -10.02 3.03
N THR A 5 -10.49 -9.94 4.28
CA THR A 5 -11.03 -8.72 4.88
C THR A 5 -10.22 -8.37 6.12
N ILE A 6 -9.75 -7.13 6.18
CA ILE A 6 -9.15 -6.51 7.34
C ILE A 6 -10.23 -5.69 8.04
N THR A 7 -10.45 -5.96 9.32
CA THR A 7 -11.45 -5.29 10.18
C THR A 7 -10.79 -4.63 11.40
N GLY A 8 -11.53 -3.83 12.18
CA GLY A 8 -11.03 -3.15 13.38
C GLY A 8 -10.09 -1.95 13.12
N ALA A 9 -9.99 -1.51 11.87
CA ALA A 9 -9.18 -0.39 11.42
C ALA A 9 -9.95 0.93 11.29
N ALA A 10 -11.17 1.04 11.84
CA ALA A 10 -11.98 2.27 11.81
C ALA A 10 -11.20 3.52 12.29
N HIS A 11 -10.32 3.35 13.28
CA HIS A 11 -9.44 4.41 13.80
C HIS A 11 -8.49 5.01 12.74
N ALA A 12 -8.17 4.26 11.67
CA ALA A 12 -7.31 4.70 10.58
C ALA A 12 -8.00 5.68 9.61
N ARG A 13 -9.35 5.75 9.65
CA ARG A 13 -10.16 6.68 8.84
C ARG A 13 -10.03 8.14 9.32
N HIS A 14 -9.86 8.36 10.62
CA HIS A 14 -9.82 9.69 11.25
C HIS A 14 -8.40 10.29 11.40
N LYS A 15 -7.36 9.60 10.90
CA LYS A 15 -5.98 10.12 10.90
C LYS A 15 -5.82 11.14 9.75
N GLU A 16 -4.75 11.96 9.81
CA GLU A 16 -4.41 13.07 8.90
C GLU A 16 -4.36 12.73 7.38
N SER A 17 -4.57 11.48 7.01
CA SER A 17 -4.88 11.02 5.67
C SER A 17 -5.74 9.77 5.85
N ASN A 18 -6.89 9.67 5.19
CA ASN A 18 -7.76 8.50 5.27
C ASN A 18 -7.01 7.26 4.75
N ARG A 19 -6.27 6.58 5.63
CA ARG A 19 -5.30 5.54 5.24
C ARG A 19 -5.98 4.34 4.61
N ILE A 20 -7.26 4.12 4.92
CA ILE A 20 -8.07 3.08 4.28
C ILE A 20 -8.20 3.38 2.79
N GLU A 21 -8.65 4.58 2.43
CA GLU A 21 -8.81 4.99 1.03
C GLU A 21 -7.46 5.02 0.31
N ARG A 22 -6.41 5.57 0.93
CA ARG A 22 -5.08 5.60 0.32
C ARG A 22 -4.48 4.21 0.10
N THR A 23 -4.80 3.25 0.95
CA THR A 23 -4.36 1.86 0.75
C THR A 23 -5.10 1.22 -0.41
N VAL A 24 -6.41 1.49 -0.58
CA VAL A 24 -7.18 1.03 -1.73
C VAL A 24 -6.64 1.62 -3.04
N GLU A 25 -6.37 2.93 -3.06
CA GLU A 25 -5.75 3.61 -4.21
C GLU A 25 -4.37 3.02 -4.55
N LEU A 26 -3.55 2.76 -3.54
CA LEU A 26 -2.24 2.14 -3.70
C LEU A 26 -2.37 0.73 -4.29
N LEU A 27 -3.29 -0.10 -3.77
CA LEU A 27 -3.51 -1.45 -4.30
C LEU A 27 -3.97 -1.40 -5.76
N ALA A 28 -4.86 -0.47 -6.10
CA ALA A 28 -5.31 -0.27 -7.47
C ALA A 28 -4.18 0.11 -8.42
N ALA A 29 -3.18 0.88 -7.97
CA ALA A 29 -2.00 1.20 -8.77
C ALA A 29 -1.18 -0.04 -9.15
N PHE A 30 -1.23 -1.11 -8.35
CA PHE A 30 -0.63 -2.41 -8.64
C PHE A 30 -1.62 -3.41 -9.26
N GLY A 31 -2.73 -2.94 -9.83
CA GLY A 31 -3.73 -3.81 -10.47
C GLY A 31 -4.54 -4.67 -9.50
N ILE A 32 -4.53 -4.38 -8.19
CA ILE A 32 -5.29 -5.13 -7.18
C ILE A 32 -6.59 -4.39 -6.87
N GLU A 33 -7.72 -5.03 -7.15
CA GLU A 33 -9.04 -4.57 -6.75
C GLU A 33 -9.24 -4.76 -5.25
N ALA A 34 -9.48 -3.64 -4.57
CA ALA A 34 -9.76 -3.57 -3.15
C ALA A 34 -10.88 -2.55 -2.88
N GLY A 35 -11.63 -2.77 -1.80
CA GLY A 35 -12.72 -1.90 -1.37
C GLY A 35 -12.51 -1.42 0.05
N ALA A 36 -12.72 -0.13 0.28
CA ALA A 36 -12.81 0.41 1.64
C ALA A 36 -14.12 -0.04 2.29
N THR A 37 -14.03 -0.60 3.49
CA THR A 37 -15.21 -0.90 4.33
C THR A 37 -15.33 0.17 5.43
N GLU A 38 -16.43 0.13 6.20
CA GLU A 38 -16.62 1.06 7.32
C GLU A 38 -15.46 0.97 8.33
N ASP A 39 -14.97 -0.24 8.59
CA ASP A 39 -13.95 -0.52 9.61
C ASP A 39 -12.61 -1.01 9.05
N GLY A 40 -12.38 -0.99 7.73
CA GLY A 40 -11.14 -1.52 7.15
C GLY A 40 -11.16 -1.66 5.64
N ILE A 41 -10.62 -2.77 5.13
CA ILE A 41 -10.39 -3.01 3.70
C ILE A 41 -10.76 -4.44 3.35
N LYS A 42 -11.40 -4.64 2.20
CA LYS A 42 -11.65 -5.94 1.59
C LYS A 42 -10.85 -6.05 0.30
N VAL A 43 -10.21 -7.20 0.07
CA VAL A 43 -9.48 -7.52 -1.17
C VAL A 43 -10.02 -8.83 -1.71
N ASP A 44 -10.39 -8.85 -2.99
CA ASP A 44 -10.92 -10.06 -3.61
C ASP A 44 -9.81 -11.05 -3.98
N GLY A 45 -10.15 -12.33 -3.98
CA GLY A 45 -9.22 -13.41 -4.33
C GLY A 45 -8.92 -13.50 -5.82
N ASN A 46 -8.01 -14.41 -6.17
CA ASN A 46 -7.59 -14.73 -7.54
C ASN A 46 -6.98 -13.58 -8.34
N GLN A 47 -6.45 -12.57 -7.64
CA GLN A 47 -5.72 -11.46 -8.23
C GLN A 47 -4.20 -11.66 -8.09
N SER A 48 -3.44 -11.04 -8.99
CA SER A 48 -1.99 -10.92 -8.90
C SER A 48 -1.60 -9.46 -9.06
N PRO A 49 -0.61 -8.95 -8.31
CA PRO A 49 -0.11 -7.61 -8.57
C PRO A 49 0.52 -7.53 -9.96
N GLU A 50 0.42 -6.36 -10.56
CA GLU A 50 1.04 -5.99 -11.83
C GLU A 50 1.95 -4.78 -11.64
N ALA A 51 2.91 -4.62 -12.55
CA ALA A 51 3.79 -3.47 -12.54
C ALA A 51 2.95 -2.20 -12.80
N PRO A 52 3.04 -1.16 -11.96
CA PRO A 52 2.34 0.10 -12.21
C PRO A 52 2.89 0.75 -13.49
N GLU A 53 2.01 1.29 -14.33
CA GLU A 53 2.40 2.03 -15.55
C GLU A 53 2.94 3.43 -15.23
N GLU A 54 2.49 4.01 -14.11
CA GLU A 54 2.86 5.34 -13.64
C GLU A 54 3.56 5.28 -12.28
N MET A 55 4.20 6.39 -11.90
CA MET A 55 4.78 6.53 -10.56
C MET A 55 3.69 6.43 -9.47
N VAL A 56 3.91 5.54 -8.50
CA VAL A 56 2.99 5.32 -7.39
C VAL A 56 3.10 6.46 -6.36
N ARG A 57 1.97 7.08 -6.05
CA ARG A 57 1.88 8.18 -5.08
C ARG A 57 1.69 7.64 -3.66
N THR A 58 2.58 8.01 -2.75
CA THR A 58 2.55 7.54 -1.35
C THR A 58 2.20 8.65 -0.37
N HIS A 59 1.94 9.87 -0.87
CA HIS A 59 1.46 11.02 -0.10
C HIS A 59 2.34 11.40 1.10
N ALA A 60 3.66 11.20 0.97
CA ALA A 60 4.61 11.37 2.08
C ALA A 60 4.25 10.57 3.35
N ASP A 61 3.50 9.46 3.24
CA ASP A 61 3.28 8.52 4.34
C ASP A 61 4.27 7.34 4.21
N HIS A 62 5.17 7.22 5.19
CA HIS A 62 6.17 6.15 5.22
C HIS A 62 5.55 4.75 5.22
N ARG A 63 4.34 4.57 5.77
CA ARG A 63 3.66 3.27 5.81
C ARG A 63 3.17 2.87 4.43
N LEU A 64 2.51 3.80 3.72
CA LEU A 64 2.09 3.58 2.33
C LEU A 64 3.31 3.33 1.44
N TRP A 65 4.37 4.11 1.63
CA TRP A 65 5.62 3.93 0.88
C TRP A 65 6.23 2.54 1.08
N MET A 66 6.34 2.09 2.34
CA MET A 66 6.85 0.75 2.65
C MET A 66 5.93 -0.35 2.08
N THR A 67 4.61 -0.19 2.13
CA THR A 67 3.67 -1.14 1.50
C THR A 67 3.87 -1.21 -0.02
N ALA A 68 3.97 -0.07 -0.69
CA ALA A 68 4.24 -0.02 -2.13
C ALA A 68 5.60 -0.64 -2.47
N ALA A 69 6.63 -0.37 -1.67
CA ALA A 69 7.96 -0.96 -1.86
C ALA A 69 7.92 -2.49 -1.78
N CYS A 70 7.18 -3.06 -0.82
CA CYS A 70 6.99 -4.51 -0.73
C CYS A 70 6.27 -5.12 -1.95
N LEU A 71 5.35 -4.39 -2.59
CA LEU A 71 4.72 -4.84 -3.83
C LEU A 71 5.71 -4.73 -5.00
N ALA A 72 6.44 -3.62 -5.07
CA ALA A 72 7.42 -3.34 -6.12
C ALA A 72 8.60 -4.33 -6.14
N THR A 73 8.95 -4.99 -5.03
CA THR A 73 9.97 -6.07 -5.06
C THR A 73 9.53 -7.25 -5.92
N LYS A 74 8.22 -7.46 -6.11
CA LYS A 74 7.67 -8.55 -6.90
C LYS A 74 7.48 -8.18 -8.37
N VAL A 75 7.02 -6.97 -8.64
CA VAL A 75 6.55 -6.56 -9.99
C VAL A 75 7.27 -5.35 -10.56
N GLY A 76 8.16 -4.71 -9.79
CA GLY A 76 8.76 -3.43 -10.13
C GLY A 76 7.84 -2.24 -9.85
N GLY A 77 8.27 -1.06 -10.29
CA GLY A 77 7.53 0.19 -10.14
C GLY A 77 8.37 1.30 -9.51
N GLU A 78 8.05 2.54 -9.86
CA GLU A 78 8.67 3.73 -9.29
C GLU A 78 7.75 4.35 -8.22
N LEU A 79 8.33 4.77 -7.10
CA LEU A 79 7.60 5.36 -5.97
C LEU A 79 8.02 6.82 -5.78
N ASP A 80 7.08 7.69 -5.45
CA ASP A 80 7.41 9.05 -5.02
C ASP A 80 8.08 9.07 -3.62
N HIS A 81 8.58 10.23 -3.18
CA HIS A 81 9.23 10.43 -1.87
C HIS A 81 10.32 9.39 -1.50
N PRO A 82 11.37 9.22 -2.32
CA PRO A 82 12.41 8.23 -2.04
C PRO A 82 13.05 8.47 -0.67
N GLY A 83 13.29 7.38 0.08
CA GLY A 83 13.95 7.45 1.39
C GLY A 83 13.04 7.73 2.58
N ILE A 84 11.74 7.99 2.39
CA ILE A 84 10.83 8.33 3.48
C ILE A 84 10.64 7.21 4.51
N HIS A 85 10.88 5.95 4.12
CA HIS A 85 10.89 4.81 5.03
C HIS A 85 11.86 5.01 6.21
N ALA A 86 12.96 5.74 6.03
CA ALA A 86 13.97 5.96 7.06
C ALA A 86 13.47 6.75 8.27
N VAL A 87 12.33 7.46 8.14
CA VAL A 87 11.65 8.13 9.26
C VAL A 87 11.22 7.12 10.34
N SER A 88 10.76 5.95 9.90
CA SER A 88 10.37 4.87 10.82
C SER A 88 11.43 3.78 10.94
N ASP A 89 12.14 3.50 9.85
CA ASP A 89 13.07 2.37 9.76
C ASP A 89 14.13 2.58 8.68
N SER A 90 15.32 2.98 9.08
CA SER A 90 16.45 3.23 8.17
C SER A 90 17.03 1.96 7.53
N GLY A 91 16.75 0.78 8.09
CA GLY A 91 17.23 -0.51 7.57
C GLY A 91 16.24 -1.23 6.67
N PHE A 92 15.09 -0.62 6.38
CA PHE A 92 13.98 -1.25 5.66
C PHE A 92 14.40 -1.83 4.31
N MET A 93 15.07 -1.04 3.48
CA MET A 93 15.48 -1.46 2.13
C MET A 93 16.40 -2.68 2.16
N SER A 94 17.30 -2.78 3.14
CA SER A 94 18.20 -3.93 3.27
C SER A 94 17.50 -5.24 3.65
N ARG A 95 16.26 -5.19 4.12
CA ARG A 95 15.49 -6.38 4.53
C ARG A 95 14.48 -6.85 3.48
N ILE A 96 14.11 -5.98 2.55
CA ILE A 96 13.16 -6.31 1.47
C ILE A 96 13.86 -6.57 0.13
N ALA A 97 15.17 -6.31 0.06
CA ALA A 97 16.04 -6.62 -1.08
C ALA A 97 16.46 -8.09 -1.12
#